data_AF-G6XMC4-F1
#
_entry.id   AF-G6XMC4-F1
#
_cell.length_a   1.000
_cell.length_b   1.000
_cell.length_c   1.000
_cell.angle_alpha   90.00
_cell.angle_beta   90.00
_cell.angle_gamma   90.00
#
_symmetry.space_group_name_H-M   'P 1'
#
loop_
_entity.id
_entity.type
_entity.pdbx_description
1 polymer ?
#
loop_
_entity_poly.entity_id
_entity_poly.type
_entity_poly.pdbx_seq_one_letter_code
_entity_poly.pdbx_strand_id
1 'polypeptide(L)'
;MDRAIVYAGSVPLDTDLLRVGRHGKSSIGQMADMVYGSGVTAATGLTCALSSDSLAVTVGAGSITAPGVMDVQTLGGNGGGLEADGATVTCQYINPAAQTVMLVGSGATYTVFAVCSEQDVDQTLLPFFNVSNPAQTQAGIGNDGTALPTRRQAGMTFVVSTVAPQAPAGGCVVALYTLTVAQGVTTLAGITPQPERVSGRRFPNWRRRLC
;
A
#
# COMPACT_ATOMS: atom_id res chain seq x y z
N MET A 1 9.01 2.68 22.90
CA MET A 1 8.41 1.47 22.30
C MET A 1 7.65 0.78 23.40
N ASP A 2 6.33 0.83 23.33
CA ASP A 2 5.48 0.17 24.31
C ASP A 2 5.48 -1.33 24.04
N ARG A 3 5.40 -2.12 25.12
CA ARG A 3 5.42 -3.58 25.05
C ARG A 3 4.32 -4.12 25.95
N ALA A 4 3.57 -5.10 25.45
CA ALA A 4 2.63 -5.83 26.28
C ALA A 4 3.39 -6.63 27.34
N ILE A 5 2.91 -6.59 28.58
CA ILE A 5 3.38 -7.46 29.66
C ILE A 5 2.38 -8.59 29.80
N VAL A 6 2.83 -9.82 29.57
CA VAL A 6 2.02 -11.04 29.70
C VAL A 6 2.52 -11.80 30.92
N TYR A 7 1.60 -12.19 31.81
CA TYR A 7 1.93 -12.86 33.06
C TYR A 7 1.82 -14.38 32.92
N ALA A 8 2.51 -15.12 33.78
CA ALA A 8 2.38 -16.57 33.82
C ALA A 8 0.92 -16.96 34.16
N GLY A 9 0.32 -17.80 33.32
CA GLY A 9 -1.06 -18.26 33.48
C GLY A 9 -2.14 -17.34 32.90
N SER A 10 -1.81 -16.18 32.34
CA SER A 10 -2.78 -15.36 31.60
C SER A 10 -3.11 -15.98 30.23
N VAL A 11 -4.39 -15.99 29.87
CA VAL A 11 -4.84 -16.41 28.53
C VAL A 11 -4.49 -15.32 27.52
N PRO A 12 -3.72 -15.61 26.45
CA PRO A 12 -3.42 -14.63 25.41
C PRO A 12 -4.70 -14.18 24.69
N LEU A 13 -4.81 -12.87 24.43
CA LEU A 13 -5.88 -12.33 23.60
C LEU A 13 -5.38 -12.19 22.16
N ASP A 14 -6.31 -12.25 21.22
CA ASP A 14 -6.07 -11.89 19.81
C ASP A 14 -5.45 -10.49 19.67
N THR A 15 -5.90 -9.55 20.51
CA THR A 15 -5.37 -8.17 20.56
C THR A 15 -3.88 -8.10 20.88
N ASP A 16 -3.31 -9.08 21.58
CA ASP A 16 -1.87 -9.10 21.87
C ASP A 16 -1.05 -9.28 20.59
N LEU A 17 -1.49 -10.17 19.70
CA LEU A 17 -0.85 -10.37 18.38
C LEU A 17 -1.07 -9.19 17.45
N LEU A 18 -2.29 -8.66 17.41
CA LEU A 18 -2.61 -7.52 16.56
C LEU A 18 -1.84 -6.25 16.99
N ARG A 19 -1.60 -6.06 18.29
CA ARG A 19 -0.78 -4.95 18.81
C ARG A 19 0.66 -5.04 18.35
N VAL A 20 1.23 -6.25 18.29
CA VAL A 20 2.60 -6.44 17.76
C VAL A 20 2.68 -5.97 16.31
N GLY A 21 1.68 -6.28 15.48
CA GLY A 21 1.59 -5.78 14.10
C GLY A 21 1.51 -4.26 14.02
N ARG A 22 0.60 -3.65 14.80
CA ARG A 22 0.41 -2.19 14.84
C ARG A 22 1.68 -1.45 15.32
N HIS A 23 2.32 -1.93 16.39
CA HIS A 23 3.58 -1.36 16.88
C HIS A 23 4.73 -1.60 15.89
N GLY A 24 4.74 -2.72 15.18
CA GLY A 24 5.66 -2.97 14.07
C GLY A 24 5.53 -1.89 13.00
N LYS A 25 4.31 -1.63 12.51
CA LYS A 25 4.01 -0.56 11.54
C LYS A 25 4.49 0.80 12.04
N SER A 26 4.15 1.15 13.29
CA SER A 26 4.60 2.41 13.92
C SER A 26 6.13 2.54 13.98
N SER A 27 6.82 1.46 14.38
CA SER A 27 8.28 1.49 14.53
C SER A 27 9.02 1.63 13.20
N ILE A 28 8.52 0.98 12.14
CA ILE A 28 9.06 1.09 10.79
C ILE A 28 8.78 2.50 10.23
N GLY A 29 7.57 3.04 10.47
CA GLY A 29 7.23 4.40 10.09
C GLY A 29 8.13 5.46 10.74
N GLN A 30 8.35 5.36 12.06
CA GLN A 30 9.26 6.25 12.79
C GLN A 30 10.71 6.09 12.32
N MET A 31 11.14 4.88 11.97
CA MET A 31 12.47 4.64 11.39
C MET A 31 12.59 5.29 10.01
N ALA A 32 11.56 5.19 9.16
CA ALA A 32 11.51 5.88 7.88
C ALA A 32 11.54 7.41 8.05
N ASP A 33 10.82 7.96 9.03
CA ASP A 33 10.86 9.39 9.34
C ASP A 33 12.24 9.86 9.77
N MET A 34 13.01 9.04 10.51
CA MET A 34 14.39 9.37 10.87
C MET A 34 15.34 9.37 9.67
N VAL A 35 15.08 8.55 8.64
CA VAL A 35 15.94 8.44 7.45
C VAL A 35 15.61 9.50 6.41
N TYR A 36 14.32 9.73 6.13
CA TYR A 36 13.86 10.61 5.06
C TYR A 36 13.36 11.98 5.54
N GLY A 37 13.06 12.10 6.82
CA GLY A 37 12.34 13.24 7.41
C GLY A 37 10.86 12.91 7.61
N SER A 38 10.26 13.46 8.66
CA SER A 38 8.85 13.28 8.97
C SER A 38 7.97 13.83 7.84
N GLY A 39 6.99 13.04 7.40
CA GLY A 39 6.02 13.47 6.39
C GLY A 39 6.56 13.48 4.96
N VAL A 40 7.76 12.93 4.75
CA VAL A 40 8.45 12.94 3.47
C VAL A 40 8.11 11.68 2.67
N THR A 41 7.67 11.87 1.42
CA THR A 41 7.43 10.77 0.49
C THR A 41 8.71 10.38 -0.24
N ALA A 42 9.05 9.09 -0.23
CA ALA A 42 10.18 8.51 -0.95
C ALA A 42 9.74 7.29 -1.77
N ALA A 43 10.29 7.11 -2.97
CA ALA A 43 9.96 5.98 -3.85
C ALA A 43 11.24 5.29 -4.37
N THR A 44 11.19 3.97 -4.53
CA THR A 44 12.31 3.17 -5.06
C THR A 44 11.81 1.96 -5.87
N GLY A 45 12.59 1.51 -6.86
CA GLY A 45 12.33 0.31 -7.66
C GLY A 45 11.30 0.45 -8.80
N LEU A 46 10.37 1.40 -8.70
CA LEU A 46 9.21 1.59 -9.60
C LEU A 46 9.57 2.03 -11.04
N THR A 47 10.33 1.22 -11.77
CA THR A 47 10.75 1.54 -13.14
C THR A 47 9.55 1.69 -14.07
N CYS A 48 9.52 2.76 -14.87
CA CYS A 48 8.50 2.99 -15.88
C CYS A 48 8.99 2.53 -17.25
N ALA A 49 8.32 1.54 -17.83
CA ALA A 49 8.52 1.07 -19.21
C ALA A 49 7.32 1.48 -20.07
N LEU A 50 7.57 2.06 -21.24
CA LEU A 50 6.54 2.50 -22.17
C LEU A 50 6.41 1.48 -23.31
N SER A 51 5.19 1.17 -23.71
CA SER A 51 4.92 0.27 -24.84
C SER A 51 5.25 0.95 -26.17
N SER A 52 5.96 0.23 -27.05
CA SER A 52 6.20 0.64 -28.44
C SER A 52 4.98 0.44 -29.34
N ASP A 53 4.04 -0.40 -28.92
CA ASP A 53 2.98 -0.93 -29.77
C ASP A 53 1.58 -0.42 -29.37
N SER A 54 1.48 0.21 -28.20
CA SER A 54 0.22 0.69 -27.64
C SER A 54 0.40 1.87 -26.69
N LEU A 55 -0.70 2.53 -26.34
CA LEU A 55 -0.78 3.55 -25.30
C LEU A 55 -0.80 2.91 -23.90
N ALA A 56 0.23 2.12 -23.58
CA ALA A 56 0.34 1.39 -22.32
C ALA A 56 1.63 1.71 -21.59
N VAL A 57 1.53 1.87 -20.27
CA VAL A 57 2.65 2.12 -19.36
C VAL A 57 2.74 0.95 -18.39
N THR A 58 3.92 0.34 -18.29
CA THR A 58 4.19 -0.70 -17.31
C THR A 58 5.07 -0.14 -16.20
N VAL A 59 4.58 -0.20 -14.96
CA VAL A 59 5.34 0.17 -13.77
C VAL A 59 5.85 -1.08 -13.09
N GLY A 60 7.16 -1.15 -12.85
CA GLY A 60 7.83 -2.29 -12.21
C GLY A 60 7.53 -2.44 -10.72
N ALA A 61 8.06 -3.52 -10.14
CA ALA A 61 7.99 -3.75 -8.71
C ALA A 61 8.80 -2.70 -7.93
N GLY A 62 8.35 -2.32 -6.75
CA GLY A 62 9.01 -1.29 -5.95
C GLY A 62 8.24 -0.94 -4.68
N SER A 63 8.67 0.11 -4.01
CA SER A 63 8.05 0.57 -2.78
C SER A 63 8.00 2.08 -2.67
N ILE A 64 6.97 2.57 -1.99
CA ILE A 64 6.78 3.97 -1.64
C ILE A 64 6.65 4.06 -0.13
N THR A 65 7.41 4.96 0.46
CA THR A 65 7.23 5.40 1.83
C THR A 65 6.51 6.74 1.79
N ALA A 66 5.36 6.87 2.46
CA ALA A 66 4.55 8.07 2.43
C ALA A 66 3.71 8.22 3.71
N PRO A 67 3.21 9.43 4.01
CA PRO A 67 2.27 9.64 5.11
C PRO A 67 0.96 8.88 4.88
N GLY A 68 0.49 8.19 5.92
CA GLY A 68 -0.81 7.53 5.98
C GLY A 68 -1.34 7.56 7.41
N VAL A 69 -2.25 6.64 7.74
CA VAL A 69 -2.79 6.48 9.10
C VAL A 69 -2.48 5.09 9.66
N MET A 70 -2.54 4.97 10.98
CA MET A 70 -2.23 3.71 11.68
C MET A 70 -3.20 2.59 11.29
N ASP A 71 -4.50 2.83 11.35
CA ASP A 71 -5.53 1.88 10.92
C ASP A 71 -6.82 2.64 10.57
N VAL A 72 -7.22 2.62 9.30
CA VAL A 72 -8.46 3.29 8.84
C VAL A 72 -9.71 2.62 9.39
N GLN A 73 -9.65 1.29 9.46
CA GLN A 73 -10.73 0.42 9.89
C GLN A 73 -10.24 -0.44 11.05
N THR A 74 -11.19 -0.99 11.81
CA THR A 74 -10.87 -1.96 12.86
C THR A 74 -10.04 -3.13 12.29
N LEU A 75 -9.18 -3.70 13.13
CA LEU A 75 -8.33 -4.84 12.79
C LEU A 75 -8.76 -6.03 13.66
N GLY A 76 -9.17 -7.14 13.04
CA GLY A 76 -9.83 -8.26 13.73
C GLY A 76 -11.34 -8.07 13.87
N GLY A 77 -12.05 -9.02 14.49
CA GLY A 77 -13.51 -9.00 14.55
C GLY A 77 -14.16 -9.82 15.68
N ASN A 78 -15.40 -9.41 15.98
CA ASN A 78 -16.39 -10.01 16.88
C ASN A 78 -16.01 -10.15 18.38
N GLY A 79 -15.95 -9.00 19.07
CA GLY A 79 -15.76 -8.92 20.53
C GLY A 79 -14.29 -8.88 20.98
N GLY A 80 -13.37 -9.19 20.07
CA GLY A 80 -11.93 -8.94 20.14
C GLY A 80 -11.46 -8.09 18.96
N GLY A 81 -10.18 -7.70 18.95
CA GLY A 81 -9.58 -6.87 17.91
C GLY A 81 -9.13 -5.48 18.38
N LEU A 82 -8.63 -4.70 17.43
CA LEU A 82 -8.21 -3.33 17.66
C LEU A 82 -9.12 -2.35 16.93
N GLU A 83 -9.56 -1.32 17.65
CA GLU A 83 -10.28 -0.19 17.07
C GLU A 83 -9.45 0.52 15.99
N ALA A 84 -10.14 1.20 15.08
CA ALA A 84 -9.49 2.07 14.11
C ALA A 84 -8.65 3.15 14.83
N ASP A 85 -7.51 3.49 14.25
CA ASP A 85 -6.57 4.48 14.78
C ASP A 85 -6.17 5.44 13.65
N GLY A 86 -6.73 6.65 13.71
CA GLY A 86 -6.48 7.70 12.72
C GLY A 86 -5.15 8.43 12.90
N ALA A 87 -4.29 8.03 13.84
CA ALA A 87 -3.00 8.68 14.05
C ALA A 87 -2.15 8.61 12.78
N THR A 88 -1.60 9.77 12.39
CA THR A 88 -0.72 9.86 11.22
C THR A 88 0.57 9.10 11.48
N VAL A 89 0.96 8.25 10.54
CA VAL A 89 2.21 7.49 10.56
C VAL A 89 2.75 7.38 9.15
N THR A 90 4.07 7.27 9.03
CA THR A 90 4.68 6.94 7.75
C THR A 90 4.49 5.47 7.44
N CYS A 91 3.83 5.19 6.31
CA CYS A 91 3.52 3.85 5.83
C CYS A 91 4.48 3.46 4.71
N GLN A 92 4.74 2.15 4.58
CA GLN A 92 5.45 1.58 3.44
C GLN A 92 4.47 0.79 2.59
N TYR A 93 4.25 1.26 1.37
CA TYR A 93 3.43 0.61 0.36
C TYR A 93 4.33 -0.16 -0.61
N ILE A 94 3.92 -1.37 -0.97
CA ILE A 94 4.73 -2.27 -1.80
C ILE A 94 3.94 -2.67 -3.05
N ASN A 95 4.58 -2.52 -4.20
CA ASN A 95 4.16 -3.14 -5.44
C ASN A 95 5.04 -4.38 -5.71
N PRO A 96 4.53 -5.61 -5.52
CA PRO A 96 5.36 -6.81 -5.62
C PRO A 96 5.65 -7.24 -7.06
N ALA A 97 4.85 -6.81 -8.04
CA ALA A 97 4.95 -7.24 -9.43
C ALA A 97 4.65 -6.08 -10.40
N ALA A 98 5.07 -6.21 -11.65
CA ALA A 98 4.80 -5.18 -12.65
C ALA A 98 3.29 -5.02 -12.91
N GLN A 99 2.82 -3.79 -13.02
CA GLN A 99 1.44 -3.45 -13.36
C GLN A 99 1.41 -2.64 -14.65
N THR A 100 0.52 -3.00 -15.58
CA THR A 100 0.34 -2.28 -16.84
C THR A 100 -0.94 -1.46 -16.80
N VAL A 101 -0.85 -0.19 -17.17
CA VAL A 101 -1.96 0.77 -17.20
C VAL A 101 -2.08 1.37 -18.58
N MET A 102 -3.30 1.42 -19.09
CA MET A 102 -3.61 2.03 -20.39
C MET A 102 -3.84 3.53 -20.23
N LEU A 103 -3.33 4.35 -21.15
CA LEU A 103 -3.73 5.74 -21.26
C LEU A 103 -5.11 5.84 -21.92
N VAL A 104 -5.88 6.82 -21.46
CA VAL A 104 -7.24 7.08 -21.95
C VAL A 104 -7.24 7.94 -23.24
N GLY A 105 -6.09 8.51 -23.64
CA GLY A 105 -5.99 9.32 -24.85
C GLY A 105 -4.58 9.82 -25.18
N SER A 106 -4.51 10.70 -26.18
CA SER A 106 -3.30 11.40 -26.62
C SER A 106 -3.53 12.91 -26.65
N GLY A 107 -2.46 13.72 -26.77
CA GLY A 107 -2.58 15.18 -26.86
C GLY A 107 -2.51 15.96 -25.55
N ALA A 108 -2.04 15.34 -24.48
CA ALA A 108 -1.92 15.98 -23.18
C ALA A 108 -0.65 15.54 -22.45
N THR A 109 -0.32 16.25 -21.38
CA THR A 109 0.67 15.78 -20.42
C THR A 109 -0.05 14.92 -19.38
N TYR A 110 0.29 13.64 -19.37
CA TYR A 110 -0.25 12.67 -18.43
C TYR A 110 0.74 12.45 -17.29
N THR A 111 0.21 12.21 -16.09
CA THR A 111 1.01 11.86 -14.93
C THR A 111 0.65 10.44 -14.50
N VAL A 112 1.67 9.63 -14.24
CA VAL A 112 1.54 8.31 -13.63
C VAL A 112 1.49 8.50 -12.13
N PHE A 113 0.31 8.28 -11.55
CA PHE A 113 0.08 8.33 -10.11
C PHE A 113 0.11 6.93 -9.52
N ALA A 114 0.79 6.77 -8.39
CA ALA A 114 0.61 5.66 -7.49
C ALA A 114 -0.46 6.02 -6.45
N VAL A 115 -1.55 5.26 -6.45
CA VAL A 115 -2.61 5.32 -5.45
C VAL A 115 -2.27 4.29 -4.38
N CYS A 116 -1.84 4.79 -3.22
CA CYS A 116 -1.36 3.98 -2.11
C CYS A 116 -2.47 3.83 -1.08
N SER A 117 -2.80 2.59 -0.72
CA SER A 117 -3.82 2.31 0.29
C SER A 117 -3.57 0.97 0.97
N GLU A 118 -4.20 0.81 2.13
CA GLU A 118 -4.29 -0.48 2.79
C GLU A 118 -5.61 -1.15 2.43
N GLN A 119 -5.55 -2.46 2.19
CA GLN A 119 -6.70 -3.26 1.87
C GLN A 119 -6.60 -4.61 2.56
N ASP A 120 -7.75 -5.10 3.01
CA ASP A 120 -7.90 -6.42 3.59
C ASP A 120 -8.00 -7.46 2.47
N VAL A 121 -7.07 -8.43 2.50
CA VAL A 121 -6.88 -9.45 1.45
C VAL A 121 -6.87 -10.85 2.05
N ASP A 122 -6.71 -11.86 1.19
CA ASP A 122 -6.63 -13.28 1.56
C ASP A 122 -7.86 -13.77 2.32
N GLN A 123 -9.03 -13.53 1.71
CA GLN A 123 -10.33 -13.99 2.20
C GLN A 123 -10.33 -15.50 2.38
N THR A 124 -10.48 -15.95 3.62
CA THR A 124 -10.43 -17.37 3.99
C THR A 124 -11.59 -17.71 4.91
N LEU A 125 -12.22 -18.86 4.70
CA LEU A 125 -13.21 -19.39 5.64
C LEU A 125 -12.51 -19.93 6.88
N LEU A 126 -12.60 -19.20 7.99
CA LEU A 126 -11.93 -19.56 9.24
C LEU A 126 -12.84 -20.43 10.12
N PRO A 127 -12.28 -21.48 10.76
CA PRO A 127 -13.01 -22.22 11.78
C PRO A 127 -13.03 -21.43 13.10
N PHE A 128 -14.19 -21.32 13.72
CA PHE A 128 -14.40 -20.68 15.03
C PHE A 128 -14.80 -21.69 16.09
N PHE A 129 -14.44 -21.39 17.34
CA PHE A 129 -14.83 -22.19 18.50
C PHE A 129 -16.32 -22.01 18.81
N ASN A 130 -17.05 -23.13 18.89
CA ASN A 130 -18.45 -23.12 19.29
C ASN A 130 -18.58 -23.25 20.82
N VAL A 131 -18.95 -22.15 21.48
CA VAL A 131 -19.14 -22.13 22.94
C VAL A 131 -20.28 -23.06 23.38
N SER A 132 -21.31 -23.23 22.56
CA SER A 132 -22.48 -24.07 22.87
C SER A 132 -22.23 -25.57 22.63
N ASN A 133 -21.28 -25.91 21.76
CA ASN A 133 -20.89 -27.30 21.49
C ASN A 133 -19.41 -27.40 21.10
N PRO A 134 -18.48 -27.56 22.07
CA PRO A 134 -17.04 -27.57 21.82
C PRO A 134 -16.55 -28.68 20.88
N ALA A 135 -17.35 -29.74 20.68
CA ALA A 135 -17.01 -30.83 19.76
C ALA A 135 -17.26 -30.47 18.29
N GLN A 136 -17.86 -29.30 18.00
CA GLN A 136 -18.14 -28.83 16.65
C GLN A 136 -17.49 -27.47 16.41
N THR A 137 -16.77 -27.34 15.29
CA THR A 137 -16.26 -26.05 14.82
C THR A 137 -17.33 -25.30 14.03
N GLN A 138 -17.41 -23.98 14.19
CA GLN A 138 -18.22 -23.10 13.35
C GLN A 138 -17.43 -22.68 12.12
N ALA A 139 -18.07 -22.54 10.96
CA ALA A 139 -17.45 -22.02 9.74
C ALA A 139 -17.83 -20.54 9.55
N GLY A 140 -16.87 -19.63 9.74
CA GLY A 140 -17.17 -18.19 9.78
C GLY A 140 -17.75 -17.74 11.12
N ILE A 141 -17.89 -16.42 11.29
CA ILE A 141 -18.42 -15.85 12.54
C ILE A 141 -19.88 -16.25 12.69
N GLY A 142 -20.20 -16.94 13.78
CA GLY A 142 -21.57 -17.41 14.03
C GLY A 142 -22.03 -18.54 13.10
N ASN A 143 -21.09 -19.24 12.44
CA ASN A 143 -21.37 -20.33 11.50
C ASN A 143 -22.14 -19.90 10.24
N ASP A 144 -21.90 -18.67 9.77
CA ASP A 144 -22.55 -18.07 8.60
C ASP A 144 -21.91 -18.47 7.25
N GLY A 145 -20.77 -19.16 7.27
CA GLY A 145 -20.03 -19.57 6.09
C GLY A 145 -19.32 -18.42 5.38
N THR A 146 -19.22 -17.23 5.99
CA THR A 146 -18.55 -16.09 5.35
C THR A 146 -17.03 -16.17 5.51
N ALA A 147 -16.32 -15.91 4.41
CA ALA A 147 -14.87 -15.78 4.44
C ALA A 147 -14.48 -14.44 5.08
N LEU A 148 -13.37 -14.44 5.81
CA LEU A 148 -12.83 -13.25 6.47
C LEU A 148 -11.43 -12.97 5.95
N PRO A 149 -11.04 -11.69 5.87
CA PRO A 149 -9.69 -11.33 5.48
C PRO A 149 -8.70 -11.77 6.56
N THR A 150 -7.55 -12.27 6.14
CA THR A 150 -6.51 -12.78 7.05
C THR A 150 -5.24 -11.92 7.05
N ARG A 151 -5.15 -10.96 6.11
CA ARG A 151 -4.02 -10.04 6.01
C ARG A 151 -4.51 -8.66 5.58
N ARG A 152 -3.99 -7.62 6.24
CA ARG A 152 -4.07 -6.24 5.74
C ARG A 152 -2.79 -5.91 4.99
N GLN A 153 -2.92 -5.60 3.70
CA GLN A 153 -1.78 -5.31 2.82
C GLN A 153 -1.72 -3.82 2.51
N ALA A 154 -0.56 -3.21 2.74
CA ALA A 154 -0.22 -1.88 2.22
C ALA A 154 0.29 -1.99 0.78
N GLY A 155 -0.61 -1.76 -0.17
CA GLY A 155 -0.36 -1.90 -1.60
C GLY A 155 -0.40 -0.57 -2.34
N MET A 156 -0.15 -0.64 -3.64
CA MET A 156 -0.39 0.47 -4.55
C MET A 156 -0.97 -0.01 -5.87
N THR A 157 -1.80 0.83 -6.46
CA THR A 157 -2.29 0.71 -7.83
C THR A 157 -1.85 1.93 -8.62
N PHE A 158 -1.75 1.80 -9.94
CA PHE A 158 -1.31 2.90 -10.80
C PHE A 158 -2.46 3.43 -11.65
N VAL A 159 -2.51 4.75 -11.78
CA VAL A 159 -3.48 5.45 -12.62
C VAL A 159 -2.73 6.47 -13.45
N VAL A 160 -3.01 6.51 -14.75
CA VAL A 160 -2.46 7.51 -15.66
C VAL A 160 -3.53 8.53 -16.00
N SER A 161 -3.33 9.77 -15.59
CA SER A 161 -4.34 10.83 -15.72
C SER A 161 -3.68 12.20 -15.85
N THR A 162 -4.41 13.18 -16.40
CA THR A 162 -3.98 14.59 -16.43
C THR A 162 -4.20 15.28 -15.08
N VAL A 163 -5.05 14.72 -14.22
CA VAL A 163 -5.37 15.23 -12.89
C VAL A 163 -5.16 14.12 -11.86
N ALA A 164 -4.64 14.47 -10.69
CA ALA A 164 -4.46 13.53 -9.59
C ALA A 164 -5.80 12.90 -9.17
N PRO A 165 -5.87 11.56 -9.04
CA PRO A 165 -7.06 10.91 -8.49
C PRO A 165 -7.28 11.32 -7.03
N GLN A 166 -8.51 11.14 -6.54
CA GLN A 166 -8.80 11.33 -5.12
C GLN A 166 -8.02 10.31 -4.28
N ALA A 167 -7.43 10.78 -3.18
CA ALA A 167 -6.77 9.89 -2.24
C ALA A 167 -7.77 8.94 -1.55
N PRO A 168 -7.46 7.63 -1.48
CA PRO A 168 -8.23 6.70 -0.65
C PRO A 168 -8.21 7.11 0.82
N ALA A 169 -9.22 6.72 1.58
CA ALA A 169 -9.26 6.97 3.03
C ALA A 169 -8.01 6.40 3.71
N GLY A 170 -7.28 7.26 4.44
CA GLY A 170 -6.01 6.91 5.12
C GLY A 170 -4.86 6.46 4.22
N GLY A 171 -5.02 6.61 2.91
CA GLY A 171 -3.98 6.41 1.91
C GLY A 171 -3.43 7.73 1.39
N CYS A 172 -2.64 7.65 0.32
CA CYS A 172 -2.09 8.82 -0.35
C CYS A 172 -1.98 8.61 -1.86
N VAL A 173 -1.81 9.72 -2.59
CA VAL A 173 -1.52 9.69 -4.02
C VAL A 173 -0.16 10.31 -4.24
N VAL A 174 0.69 9.60 -4.98
CA VAL A 174 2.06 10.02 -5.27
C VAL A 174 2.25 10.07 -6.77
N ALA A 175 2.62 11.25 -7.28
CA ALA A 175 3.01 11.40 -8.68
C ALA A 175 4.42 10.85 -8.88
N LEU A 176 4.59 9.96 -9.87
CA LEU A 176 5.86 9.26 -10.13
C LEU A 176 6.54 9.76 -11.41
N TYR A 177 5.79 9.83 -12.50
CA TYR A 177 6.32 10.16 -13.83
C TYR A 177 5.36 11.07 -14.57
N THR A 178 5.90 12.00 -15.35
CA THR A 178 5.16 12.78 -16.35
C THR A 178 5.51 12.33 -17.77
N LEU A 179 4.48 12.26 -18.60
CA LEU A 179 4.50 11.79 -19.98
C LEU A 179 3.88 12.86 -20.86
N THR A 180 4.66 13.50 -21.72
CA THR A 180 4.12 14.42 -22.72
C THR A 180 3.78 13.63 -23.98
N VAL A 181 2.49 13.42 -24.24
CA VAL A 181 2.00 12.64 -25.38
C VAL A 181 1.43 13.59 -26.42
N ALA A 182 2.04 13.63 -27.62
CA ALA A 182 1.55 14.45 -28.73
C ALA A 182 0.17 13.98 -29.22
N GLN A 183 -0.59 14.89 -29.85
CA GLN A 183 -1.91 14.56 -30.40
C GLN A 183 -1.82 13.54 -31.55
N GLY A 184 -2.80 12.63 -31.62
CA GLY A 184 -2.93 11.67 -32.72
C GLY A 184 -2.00 10.46 -32.64
N VAL A 185 -1.18 10.35 -31.60
CA VAL A 185 -0.27 9.23 -31.40
C VAL A 185 -1.03 8.02 -30.83
N THR A 186 -0.72 6.82 -31.35
CA THR A 186 -1.31 5.53 -30.93
C THR A 186 -0.37 4.62 -30.15
N THR A 187 0.91 5.00 -30.01
CA THR A 187 1.94 4.25 -29.28
C THR A 187 2.82 5.18 -28.44
N LEU A 188 3.47 4.67 -27.39
CA LEU A 188 4.38 5.50 -26.57
C LEU A 188 5.85 5.39 -27.03
N ALA A 189 6.07 4.96 -28.27
CA ALA A 189 7.39 4.81 -28.84
C ALA A 189 8.15 6.15 -28.85
N GLY A 190 9.39 6.15 -28.37
CA GLY A 190 10.27 7.32 -28.37
C GLY A 190 9.95 8.39 -27.31
N ILE A 191 8.91 8.21 -26.50
CA ILE A 191 8.65 9.09 -25.35
C ILE A 191 9.62 8.72 -24.22
N THR A 192 10.17 9.71 -23.54
CA THR A 192 11.02 9.49 -22.36
C THR A 192 10.26 9.92 -21.10
N PRO A 193 9.94 9.01 -20.17
CA PRO A 193 9.23 9.37 -18.95
C PRO A 193 10.10 10.29 -18.09
N GLN A 194 9.55 11.44 -17.70
CA GLN A 194 10.24 12.37 -16.80
C GLN A 194 9.88 12.01 -15.35
N PRO A 195 10.85 11.59 -14.51
CA PRO A 195 10.56 11.29 -13.11
C PRO A 195 10.18 12.56 -12.37
N GLU A 196 9.07 12.53 -11.65
CA GLU A 196 8.71 13.60 -10.73
C GLU A 196 9.63 13.58 -9.51
N ARG A 197 9.84 14.75 -8.90
CA ARG A 197 10.60 14.87 -7.66
C ARG A 197 9.74 14.36 -6.50
N VAL A 198 9.73 13.05 -6.30
CA VAL A 198 9.38 12.46 -5.02
C VAL A 198 10.56 12.73 -4.07
N SER A 199 10.33 13.54 -3.04
CA SER A 199 11.38 14.12 -2.18
C SER A 199 12.08 13.05 -1.34
N GLY A 200 13.11 12.40 -1.87
CA GLY A 200 14.12 11.74 -1.05
C GLY A 200 15.45 12.42 -1.29
N ARG A 201 16.20 12.79 -0.24
CA ARG A 201 17.61 13.18 -0.38
C ARG A 201 18.26 12.15 -1.30
N ARG A 202 18.69 12.60 -2.49
CA ARG A 202 19.54 11.78 -3.35
C ARG A 202 20.80 11.49 -2.54
N PHE A 203 20.94 10.27 -2.03
CA PHE A 203 22.27 9.81 -1.64
C PHE A 203 23.18 10.03 -2.87
N PRO A 204 24.39 10.60 -2.72
CA PRO A 204 25.12 11.20 -3.85
C PRO A 204 25.48 10.26 -5.01
N ASN A 205 25.24 8.95 -4.91
CA ASN A 205 25.88 7.95 -5.77
C ASN A 205 24.93 7.11 -6.66
N TRP A 206 23.63 7.43 -6.77
CA TRP A 206 22.71 6.67 -7.64
C TRP A 206 22.62 7.16 -9.10
N ARG A 207 23.44 8.14 -9.51
CA ARG A 207 23.66 8.44 -10.93
C ARG A 207 24.60 7.41 -11.55
N ARG A 208 24.11 6.23 -11.93
CA ARG A 208 24.64 5.36 -13.02
C ARG A 208 23.88 4.03 -13.00
N ARG A 209 22.78 3.96 -13.76
CA ARG A 209 22.22 2.77 -14.46
C ARG A 209 20.76 3.07 -14.83
N LEU A 210 20.58 4.09 -15.67
CA LEU A 210 19.37 4.31 -16.47
C LEU A 210 19.85 5.04 -17.74
N CYS A 211 20.58 4.29 -18.56
CA CYS A 211 20.72 4.45 -19.99
C CYS A 211 20.64 3.03 -20.56
#